data_AF-A0A956ZQ60-F1
#
_entry.id   AF-A0A956ZQ60-F1
#
_cell.length_a   1.000
_cell.length_b   1.000
_cell.length_c   1.000
_cell.angle_alpha   90.00
_cell.angle_beta   90.00
_cell.angle_gamma   90.00
#
_symmetry.space_group_name_H-M   'P 1'
#
loop_
_entity.id
_entity.type
_entity.pdbx_description
1 polymer ?
#
loop_
_entity_poly.entity_id
_entity_poly.type
_entity_poly.pdbx_seq_one_letter_code
_entity_poly.pdbx_strand_id
1 'polypeptide(L)'
;MSVRFALPASDSRAFVHDLLVQAGIEAREYAPGSRVMRSEAPNGLVTRVFRERDIPIQVALGNYDLGICGETWLAEVQVRFPMQRVVRLGSFPGPVLSLWLGAARESGLLAGQLPRAESLRDARIASEFPNLAEYYAINHRIPGYHILPIAGSAEAYPPEDADLVVMPARDSREVDSRGLVPITRLFDGGLVLLANEDSLRTVAMGDVLRRLGPYLGGNVPPREMPRVTAEARFQRFSRDQTAVRMAVPDGHAQRHTPACLRAAGLEFDGYNEDGFVRRPTSPLEGLQVKVVRPQDMPQLVAMGLFDIAISGRDLLHEHLCRFPASPVAMAADLGRNRYRIGPVVDRAFPAETTADALEIWRNLGRAVRIASEFPATAEQFARDSHLPYTSIIPIAGASEGFVPEDADILVEGSETGTSIQANGLKMLDPFMESTNCVIWRRPPVTKNVPLLNHLVDRLRASVASGGPA
;
A
#
# COMPACT_ATOMS: atom_id res chain seq x y z
N MET A 1 -25.80 -19.00 13.67
CA MET A 1 -24.84 -18.50 12.66
C MET A 1 -23.62 -18.02 13.41
N SER A 2 -22.43 -18.32 12.90
CA SER A 2 -21.17 -17.77 13.39
C SER A 2 -21.10 -16.28 13.11
N VAL A 3 -20.47 -15.51 14.00
CA VAL A 3 -20.17 -14.08 13.77
C VAL A 3 -18.79 -14.01 13.15
N ARG A 4 -18.65 -13.33 12.01
CA ARG A 4 -17.36 -13.12 11.33
C ARG A 4 -16.81 -11.75 11.69
N PHE A 5 -15.62 -11.70 12.26
CA PHE A 5 -15.00 -10.49 12.81
C PHE A 5 -13.64 -10.23 12.18
N ALA A 6 -13.54 -9.14 11.43
CA ALA A 6 -12.31 -8.64 10.84
C ALA A 6 -11.49 -7.82 11.86
N LEU A 7 -10.27 -8.24 12.13
CA LEU A 7 -9.36 -7.67 13.12
C LEU A 7 -8.06 -7.16 12.44
N PRO A 8 -7.41 -6.13 13.00
CA PRO A 8 -6.24 -5.52 12.37
C PRO A 8 -4.93 -6.29 12.64
N ALA A 9 -4.05 -6.37 11.64
CA ALA A 9 -2.72 -7.01 11.71
C ALA A 9 -1.59 -6.08 12.20
N SER A 10 -1.83 -4.77 12.16
CA SER A 10 -0.88 -3.65 12.28
C SER A 10 -0.55 -3.31 13.75
N ASP A 11 0.03 -2.12 13.96
CA ASP A 11 0.38 -1.54 15.27
C ASP A 11 -0.77 -1.57 16.29
N SER A 12 -2.02 -1.55 15.83
CA SER A 12 -3.20 -1.64 16.71
C SER A 12 -3.44 -3.04 17.26
N ARG A 13 -2.80 -4.08 16.73
CA ARG A 13 -3.06 -5.49 17.09
C ARG A 13 -2.92 -5.76 18.59
N ALA A 14 -1.87 -5.24 19.22
CA ALA A 14 -1.65 -5.43 20.65
C ALA A 14 -2.79 -4.81 21.47
N PHE A 15 -3.16 -3.57 21.16
CA PHE A 15 -4.28 -2.90 21.82
C PHE A 15 -5.61 -3.62 21.60
N VAL A 16 -5.91 -4.05 20.37
CA VAL A 16 -7.15 -4.76 20.05
C VAL A 16 -7.18 -6.13 20.72
N HIS A 17 -6.05 -6.83 20.82
CA HIS A 17 -5.95 -8.08 21.55
C HIS A 17 -6.31 -7.88 23.03
N ASP A 18 -5.69 -6.92 23.71
CA ASP A 18 -5.96 -6.63 25.12
C ASP A 18 -7.42 -6.22 25.35
N LEU A 19 -7.97 -5.41 24.45
CA LEU A 19 -9.39 -5.01 24.45
C LEU A 19 -10.31 -6.24 24.37
N LEU A 20 -10.06 -7.16 23.43
CA LEU A 20 -10.86 -8.36 23.27
C LEU A 20 -10.77 -9.26 24.50
N VAL A 21 -9.58 -9.43 25.07
CA VAL A 21 -9.38 -10.18 26.32
C VAL A 21 -10.15 -9.56 27.48
N GLN A 22 -10.08 -8.24 27.67
CA GLN A 22 -10.83 -7.52 28.71
C GLN A 22 -12.35 -7.61 28.49
N ALA A 23 -12.81 -7.59 27.24
CA ALA A 23 -14.21 -7.82 26.88
C ALA A 23 -14.64 -9.30 27.03
N GLY A 24 -13.72 -10.20 27.38
CA GLY A 24 -13.97 -11.64 27.48
C GLY A 24 -14.28 -12.28 26.12
N ILE A 25 -13.76 -11.73 25.03
CA ILE A 25 -13.90 -12.25 23.67
C ILE A 25 -12.63 -13.02 23.32
N GLU A 26 -12.76 -14.35 23.18
CA GLU A 26 -11.64 -15.22 22.85
C GLU A 26 -11.36 -15.19 21.34
N ALA A 27 -10.40 -14.36 20.92
CA ALA A 27 -9.81 -14.42 19.59
C ALA A 27 -8.54 -15.28 19.64
N ARG A 28 -8.66 -16.59 19.35
CA ARG A 28 -7.50 -17.49 19.46
C ARG A 28 -6.43 -17.09 18.46
N GLU A 29 -5.18 -17.26 18.87
CA GLU A 29 -4.02 -17.02 18.01
C GLU A 29 -3.96 -15.60 17.41
N TYR A 30 -4.67 -14.64 18.01
CA TYR A 30 -4.61 -13.22 17.63
C TYR A 30 -3.57 -12.41 18.43
N ALA A 31 -2.89 -13.02 19.40
CA ALA A 31 -1.86 -12.36 20.19
C ALA A 31 -0.75 -11.72 19.34
N PRO A 32 -0.09 -10.65 19.81
CA PRO A 32 1.06 -10.04 19.13
C PRO A 32 2.11 -11.08 18.73
N GLY A 33 2.59 -11.00 17.49
CA GLY A 33 3.59 -11.92 16.95
C GLY A 33 3.05 -13.24 16.40
N SER A 34 1.76 -13.55 16.55
CA SER A 34 1.18 -14.73 15.90
C SER A 34 1.14 -14.57 14.38
N ARG A 35 1.52 -15.64 13.68
CA ARG A 35 1.46 -15.79 12.22
C ARG A 35 0.14 -16.35 11.73
N VAL A 36 -0.74 -16.75 12.64
CA VAL A 36 -2.06 -17.25 12.29
C VAL A 36 -2.95 -16.07 11.91
N MET A 37 -3.51 -16.15 10.70
CA MET A 37 -4.40 -15.12 10.15
C MET A 37 -5.88 -15.43 10.35
N ARG A 38 -6.22 -16.62 10.84
CA ARG A 38 -7.57 -17.14 10.99
C ARG A 38 -7.74 -17.93 12.27
N SER A 39 -8.82 -17.69 12.99
CA SER A 39 -9.22 -18.51 14.13
C SER A 39 -10.73 -18.65 14.23
N GLU A 40 -11.18 -19.82 14.66
CA GLU A 40 -12.57 -20.07 15.07
C GLU A 40 -12.61 -20.47 16.54
N ALA A 41 -13.45 -19.78 17.31
CA ALA A 41 -13.69 -20.07 18.71
C ALA A 41 -14.91 -21.00 18.89
N PRO A 42 -14.98 -21.80 19.98
CA PRO A 42 -16.06 -22.77 20.20
C PRO A 42 -17.48 -22.17 20.24
N ASN A 43 -17.59 -20.86 20.51
CA ASN A 43 -18.85 -20.13 20.50
C ASN A 43 -19.29 -19.71 19.09
N GLY A 44 -18.58 -20.13 18.05
CA GLY A 44 -18.85 -19.79 16.65
C GLY A 44 -18.37 -18.39 16.25
N LEU A 45 -17.53 -17.73 17.05
CA LEU A 45 -16.86 -16.52 16.59
C LEU A 45 -15.72 -16.89 15.63
N VAL A 46 -15.80 -16.42 14.40
CA VAL A 46 -14.74 -16.54 13.40
C VAL A 46 -14.01 -15.21 13.35
N THR A 47 -12.72 -15.22 13.66
CA THR A 47 -11.87 -14.03 13.59
C THR A 47 -10.87 -14.16 12.46
N ARG A 48 -10.62 -13.03 11.79
CA ARG A 48 -9.68 -12.95 10.68
C ARG A 48 -8.85 -11.70 10.78
N VAL A 49 -7.56 -11.84 10.50
CA VAL A 49 -6.59 -10.75 10.59
C VAL A 49 -6.37 -10.15 9.20
N PHE A 50 -6.53 -8.84 9.09
CA PHE A 50 -6.38 -8.07 7.85
C PHE A 50 -5.46 -6.87 8.06
N ARG A 51 -4.88 -6.37 6.97
CA ARG A 51 -4.40 -4.98 6.96
C ARG A 51 -5.58 -4.04 7.18
N GLU A 52 -5.40 -3.01 7.98
CA GLU A 52 -6.49 -2.11 8.38
C GLU A 52 -7.25 -1.50 7.19
N ARG A 53 -6.56 -1.17 6.10
CA ARG A 53 -7.16 -0.63 4.88
C ARG A 53 -8.21 -1.55 4.26
N ASP A 54 -8.07 -2.87 4.41
CA ASP A 54 -8.96 -3.85 3.79
C ASP A 54 -10.22 -4.08 4.64
N ILE A 55 -10.17 -3.81 5.95
CA ILE A 55 -11.26 -4.11 6.89
C ILE A 55 -12.58 -3.39 6.53
N PRO A 56 -12.61 -2.07 6.28
CA PRO A 56 -13.85 -1.39 5.86
C PRO A 56 -14.44 -2.00 4.59
N ILE A 57 -13.60 -2.41 3.63
CA ILE A 57 -14.02 -3.00 2.36
C ILE A 57 -14.65 -4.37 2.62
N GLN A 58 -13.98 -5.23 3.40
CA GLN A 58 -14.47 -6.57 3.71
C GLN A 58 -15.82 -6.55 4.46
N VAL A 59 -16.00 -5.60 5.37
CA VAL A 59 -17.30 -5.41 6.05
C VAL A 59 -18.34 -4.79 5.12
N ALA A 60 -17.97 -3.83 4.27
CA ALA A 60 -18.89 -3.24 3.29
C ALA A 60 -19.47 -4.27 2.32
N LEU A 61 -18.64 -5.21 1.88
CA LEU A 61 -19.02 -6.29 0.97
C LEU A 61 -19.85 -7.39 1.65
N GLY A 62 -19.97 -7.38 2.98
CA GLY A 62 -20.68 -8.42 3.74
C GLY A 62 -19.91 -9.73 3.91
N ASN A 63 -18.61 -9.72 3.55
CA ASN A 63 -17.72 -10.86 3.81
C ASN A 63 -17.49 -11.05 5.32
N TYR A 64 -17.57 -9.96 6.09
CA TYR A 64 -17.46 -9.94 7.55
C TYR A 64 -18.59 -9.12 8.14
N ASP A 65 -19.06 -9.55 9.31
CA ASP A 65 -20.21 -8.94 9.98
C ASP A 65 -19.79 -7.74 10.83
N LEU A 66 -18.61 -7.84 11.45
CA LEU A 66 -17.98 -6.82 12.28
C LEU A 66 -16.53 -6.56 11.85
N GLY A 67 -16.02 -5.37 12.14
CA GLY A 67 -14.62 -5.01 11.91
C GLY A 67 -14.09 -3.99 12.91
N ILE A 68 -12.80 -4.06 13.23
CA ILE A 68 -12.07 -3.00 13.94
C ILE A 68 -10.97 -2.46 13.04
N CYS A 69 -10.97 -1.16 12.75
CA CYS A 69 -9.91 -0.49 11.98
C CYS A 69 -9.73 0.96 12.43
N GLY A 70 -8.70 1.63 11.91
CA GLY A 70 -8.55 3.07 12.03
C GLY A 70 -9.69 3.84 11.34
N GLU A 71 -10.17 4.91 11.97
CA GLU A 71 -11.20 5.82 11.44
C GLU A 71 -10.77 6.41 10.09
N THR A 72 -9.47 6.70 9.92
CA THR A 72 -8.93 7.23 8.66
C THR A 72 -9.16 6.27 7.48
N TRP A 73 -9.04 4.96 7.69
CA TRP A 73 -9.31 3.97 6.65
C TRP A 73 -10.80 3.85 6.33
N LEU A 74 -11.66 3.93 7.35
CA LEU A 74 -13.11 4.00 7.14
C LEU A 74 -13.49 5.26 6.35
N ALA A 75 -12.90 6.41 6.69
CA ALA A 75 -13.15 7.68 6.02
C ALA A 75 -12.68 7.67 4.56
N GLU A 76 -11.49 7.12 4.28
CA GLU A 76 -10.94 6.97 2.93
C GLU A 76 -11.87 6.19 2.00
N VAL A 77 -12.50 5.12 2.51
CA VAL A 77 -13.45 4.33 1.73
C VAL A 77 -14.79 5.07 1.58
N GLN A 78 -15.33 5.66 2.64
CA GLN A 78 -16.64 6.31 2.62
C GLN A 78 -16.68 7.61 1.81
N VAL A 79 -15.57 8.35 1.72
CA VAL A 79 -15.50 9.54 0.84
C VAL A 79 -15.67 9.15 -0.62
N ARG A 80 -15.12 8.00 -1.03
CA ARG A 80 -15.26 7.49 -2.40
C ARG A 80 -16.57 6.74 -2.61
N PHE A 81 -17.04 6.01 -1.61
CA PHE A 81 -18.22 5.15 -1.69
C PHE A 81 -19.20 5.43 -0.54
N PRO A 82 -19.90 6.59 -0.57
CA PRO A 82 -20.73 7.04 0.56
C PRO A 82 -21.96 6.16 0.85
N MET A 83 -22.38 5.36 -0.12
CA MET A 83 -23.56 4.48 -0.03
C MET A 83 -23.23 3.03 0.34
N GLN A 84 -22.01 2.75 0.80
CA GLN A 84 -21.65 1.40 1.24
C GLN A 84 -22.41 1.01 2.52
N ARG A 85 -22.70 -0.30 2.64
CA ARG A 85 -23.44 -0.90 3.76
C ARG A 85 -22.57 -1.10 5.00
N VAL A 86 -21.87 -0.05 5.42
CA VAL A 86 -21.04 -0.05 6.65
C VAL A 86 -21.57 0.98 7.62
N VAL A 87 -21.89 0.50 8.83
CA VAL A 87 -22.35 1.30 9.95
C VAL A 87 -21.24 1.41 10.98
N ARG A 88 -20.91 2.63 11.38
CA ARG A 88 -19.99 2.91 12.48
C ARG A 88 -20.74 2.79 13.81
N LEU A 89 -20.31 1.88 14.66
CA LEU A 89 -20.96 1.59 15.95
C LEU A 89 -20.38 2.39 17.12
N GLY A 90 -19.11 2.79 17.04
CA GLY A 90 -18.44 3.58 18.06
C GLY A 90 -16.93 3.61 17.90
N SER A 91 -16.24 4.32 18.79
CA SER A 91 -14.77 4.43 18.82
C SER A 91 -14.19 3.87 20.12
N PHE A 92 -12.98 3.34 20.04
CA PHE A 92 -12.21 2.89 21.19
C PHE A 92 -11.19 3.97 21.62
N PRO A 93 -10.83 4.06 22.91
CA PRO A 93 -9.86 5.02 23.45
C PRO A 93 -8.39 4.71 23.05
N GLY A 94 -8.18 3.87 22.04
CA GLY A 94 -6.87 3.35 21.63
C GLY A 94 -5.99 4.38 20.90
N PRO A 95 -4.82 3.94 20.39
CA PRO A 95 -3.87 4.82 19.73
C PRO A 95 -4.52 5.60 18.57
N VAL A 96 -4.31 6.92 18.58
CA VAL A 96 -4.89 7.86 17.62
C VAL A 96 -3.82 8.23 16.60
N LEU A 97 -3.90 7.65 15.40
CA LEU A 97 -3.19 8.16 14.23
C LEU A 97 -4.11 9.13 13.50
N SER A 98 -3.92 10.42 13.75
CA SER A 98 -4.66 11.46 13.04
C SER A 98 -4.11 11.62 11.64
N LEU A 99 -4.94 12.11 10.72
CA LEU A 99 -4.48 12.46 9.38
C LEU A 99 -4.07 13.92 9.35
N TRP A 100 -2.87 14.19 8.83
CA TRP A 100 -2.27 15.52 8.80
C TRP A 100 -1.95 15.96 7.38
N LEU A 101 -2.10 17.25 7.14
CA LEU A 101 -1.53 17.95 6.00
C LEU A 101 -0.13 18.44 6.36
N GLY A 102 0.86 18.00 5.60
CA GLY A 102 2.24 18.47 5.69
C GLY A 102 2.69 19.19 4.42
N ALA A 103 3.64 20.11 4.55
CA ALA A 103 4.31 20.76 3.43
C ALA A 103 5.83 20.63 3.57
N ALA A 104 6.57 20.84 2.49
CA ALA A 104 8.03 20.93 2.55
C ALA A 104 8.47 22.15 3.38
N ARG A 105 9.67 22.10 3.99
CA ARG A 105 10.21 23.25 4.75
C ARG A 105 10.52 24.44 3.85
N GLU A 106 10.78 24.18 2.58
CA GLU A 106 11.04 25.15 1.53
C GLU A 106 9.76 25.85 1.02
N SER A 107 8.58 25.44 1.51
CA SER A 107 7.28 25.97 1.05
C SER A 107 7.01 27.41 1.48
N GLY A 108 7.80 27.96 2.40
CA GLY A 108 7.57 29.28 3.01
C GLY A 108 6.38 29.31 4.00
N LEU A 109 5.73 28.17 4.26
CA LEU A 109 4.66 28.05 5.25
C LEU A 109 5.22 27.79 6.65
N LEU A 110 4.53 28.31 7.66
CA LEU A 110 4.75 27.95 9.06
C LEU A 110 3.70 26.93 9.53
N ALA A 111 3.98 26.29 10.66
CA ALA A 111 3.03 25.38 11.30
C ALA A 111 1.69 26.09 11.55
N GLY A 112 0.57 25.43 11.23
CA GLY A 112 -0.77 26.02 11.36
C GLY A 112 -1.20 26.94 10.21
N GLN A 113 -0.31 27.31 9.28
CA GLN A 113 -0.65 28.25 8.20
C GLN A 113 -1.20 27.52 6.97
N LEU A 114 -2.50 27.67 6.74
CA LEU A 114 -3.14 27.17 5.53
C LEU A 114 -2.71 28.00 4.31
N PRO A 115 -2.25 27.37 3.22
CA PRO A 115 -1.91 28.06 1.98
C PRO A 115 -3.16 28.54 1.21
N ARG A 116 -3.05 29.68 0.50
CA ARG A 116 -4.11 30.15 -0.41
C ARG A 116 -4.32 29.18 -1.57
N ALA A 117 -5.58 28.93 -1.92
CA ALA A 117 -5.92 28.05 -3.03
C ALA A 117 -5.24 28.47 -4.35
N GLU A 118 -5.16 29.78 -4.63
CA GLU A 118 -4.53 30.30 -5.84
C GLU A 118 -3.01 30.05 -5.86
N SER A 119 -2.37 30.07 -4.70
CA SER A 119 -0.93 29.78 -4.56
C SER A 119 -0.61 28.28 -4.71
N LEU A 120 -1.63 27.43 -4.62
CA LEU A 120 -1.56 25.98 -4.82
C LEU A 120 -2.00 25.54 -6.22
N ARG A 121 -2.11 26.45 -7.20
CA ARG A 121 -2.42 26.05 -8.57
C ARG A 121 -1.48 24.94 -9.07
N ASP A 122 -2.05 23.87 -9.60
CA ASP A 122 -1.36 22.67 -10.07
C ASP A 122 -0.58 21.93 -8.97
N ALA A 123 -1.06 22.04 -7.71
CA ALA A 123 -0.39 21.40 -6.59
C ALA A 123 -0.37 19.88 -6.71
N ARG A 124 0.80 19.31 -6.41
CA ARG A 124 1.02 17.86 -6.33
C ARG A 124 0.85 17.41 -4.89
N ILE A 125 -0.10 16.54 -4.62
CA ILE A 125 -0.41 16.07 -3.27
C ILE A 125 -0.13 14.57 -3.18
N ALA A 126 0.88 14.17 -2.40
CA ALA A 126 1.20 12.76 -2.20
C ALA A 126 0.48 12.19 -0.98
N SER A 127 -0.15 11.01 -1.11
CA SER A 127 -0.85 10.38 0.01
C SER A 127 -1.09 8.88 -0.16
N GLU A 128 -1.02 8.16 0.96
CA GLU A 128 -1.57 6.79 1.09
C GLU A 128 -3.12 6.78 1.15
N PHE A 129 -3.71 7.97 1.31
CA PHE A 129 -5.15 8.24 1.41
C PHE A 129 -5.59 9.17 0.25
N PRO A 130 -5.51 8.68 -1.01
CA PRO A 130 -5.76 9.51 -2.18
C PRO A 130 -7.16 10.11 -2.21
N ASN A 131 -8.20 9.41 -1.70
CA ASN A 131 -9.57 9.95 -1.70
C ASN A 131 -9.70 11.08 -0.67
N LEU A 132 -9.10 10.95 0.52
CA LEU A 132 -9.08 12.03 1.52
C LEU A 132 -8.22 13.23 1.06
N ALA A 133 -7.12 12.97 0.37
CA ALA A 133 -6.29 14.02 -0.23
C ALA A 133 -7.05 14.78 -1.33
N GLU A 134 -7.77 14.07 -2.20
CA GLU A 134 -8.65 14.66 -3.20
C GLU A 134 -9.78 15.47 -2.55
N TYR A 135 -10.42 14.89 -1.54
CA TYR A 135 -11.48 15.56 -0.78
C TYR A 135 -10.98 16.86 -0.15
N TYR A 136 -9.75 16.88 0.39
CA TYR A 136 -9.11 18.12 0.84
C TYR A 136 -9.00 19.15 -0.28
N ALA A 137 -8.45 18.75 -1.43
CA ALA A 137 -8.21 19.65 -2.55
C ALA A 137 -9.50 20.26 -3.12
N ILE A 138 -10.56 19.46 -3.24
CA ILE A 138 -11.89 19.90 -3.69
C ILE A 138 -12.49 20.90 -2.71
N ASN A 139 -12.48 20.60 -1.41
CA ASN A 139 -13.05 21.49 -0.39
C ASN A 139 -12.30 22.83 -0.29
N HIS A 140 -10.99 22.83 -0.57
CA HIS A 140 -10.16 24.03 -0.61
C HIS A 140 -10.08 24.68 -1.99
N ARG A 141 -10.82 24.17 -2.98
CA ARG A 141 -10.89 24.70 -4.36
C ARG A 141 -9.51 24.90 -4.99
N ILE A 142 -8.58 23.99 -4.74
CA ILE A 142 -7.23 24.04 -5.33
C ILE A 142 -7.36 23.86 -6.85
N PRO A 143 -6.96 24.82 -7.69
CA PRO A 143 -7.14 24.69 -9.13
C PRO A 143 -6.07 23.76 -9.73
N GLY A 144 -6.49 22.79 -10.54
CA GLY A 144 -5.56 21.92 -11.30
C GLY A 144 -4.78 20.92 -10.45
N TYR A 145 -5.20 20.62 -9.21
CA TYR A 145 -4.48 19.70 -8.33
C TYR A 145 -4.24 18.33 -8.98
N HIS A 146 -3.14 17.70 -8.56
CA HIS A 146 -2.78 16.34 -8.94
C HIS A 146 -2.58 15.50 -7.68
N ILE A 147 -3.37 14.45 -7.52
CA ILE A 147 -3.15 13.46 -6.45
C ILE A 147 -2.14 12.44 -6.94
N LEU A 148 -1.12 12.21 -6.13
CA LEU A 148 -0.13 11.17 -6.29
C LEU A 148 -0.39 10.09 -5.24
N PRO A 149 -1.10 9.00 -5.58
CA PRO A 149 -1.23 7.85 -4.69
C PRO A 149 0.15 7.24 -4.46
N ILE A 150 0.45 6.90 -3.21
CA ILE A 150 1.74 6.31 -2.81
C ILE A 150 1.51 5.12 -1.89
N ALA A 151 2.46 4.18 -1.89
CA ALA A 151 2.41 2.96 -1.08
C ALA A 151 2.85 3.19 0.37
N GLY A 152 3.48 4.33 0.67
CA GLY A 152 3.98 4.65 1.99
C GLY A 152 4.98 5.79 2.00
N SER A 153 5.45 6.16 3.19
CA SER A 153 6.57 7.08 3.36
C SER A 153 6.35 8.44 2.68
N ALA A 154 5.17 9.02 2.90
CA ALA A 154 4.76 10.28 2.30
C ALA A 154 5.78 11.41 2.47
N GLU A 155 6.50 11.43 3.60
CA GLU A 155 7.55 12.41 3.87
C GLU A 155 8.70 12.40 2.87
N ALA A 156 8.89 11.31 2.14
CA ALA A 156 9.91 11.23 1.11
C ALA A 156 9.63 12.19 -0.05
N TYR A 157 8.37 12.50 -0.37
CA TYR A 157 8.01 13.11 -1.65
C TYR A 157 8.31 14.62 -1.75
N PRO A 158 7.92 15.47 -0.78
CA PRO A 158 8.26 16.89 -0.83
C PRO A 158 9.75 17.16 -0.57
N PRO A 159 10.31 18.24 -1.15
CA PRO A 159 9.66 19.21 -2.03
C PRO A 159 9.67 18.83 -3.51
N GLU A 160 10.51 17.86 -3.91
CA GLU A 160 10.74 17.62 -5.32
C GLU A 160 9.49 17.05 -5.97
N ASP A 161 8.89 16.02 -5.39
CA ASP A 161 7.86 15.17 -6.01
C ASP A 161 6.43 15.49 -5.60
N ALA A 162 6.27 16.21 -4.50
CA ALA A 162 4.99 16.73 -4.06
C ALA A 162 5.17 18.12 -3.43
N ASP A 163 4.12 18.93 -3.54
CA ASP A 163 4.01 20.22 -2.87
C ASP A 163 3.47 20.05 -1.44
N LEU A 164 2.51 19.14 -1.29
CA LEU A 164 1.86 18.80 -0.03
C LEU A 164 1.83 17.27 0.16
N VAL A 165 1.71 16.84 1.41
CA VAL A 165 1.42 15.45 1.75
C VAL A 165 0.21 15.37 2.66
N VAL A 166 -0.58 14.31 2.47
CA VAL A 166 -1.61 13.91 3.43
C VAL A 166 -1.17 12.58 4.02
N MET A 167 -0.88 12.57 5.32
CA MET A 167 -0.18 11.45 5.96
C MET A 167 -0.64 11.21 7.40
N PRO A 168 -0.54 9.96 7.90
CA PRO A 168 -0.87 9.66 9.28
C PRO A 168 0.26 10.11 10.21
N ALA A 169 -0.11 10.73 11.33
CA ALA A 169 0.80 11.10 12.41
C ALA A 169 0.04 11.22 13.74
N ARG A 170 0.71 10.91 14.86
CA ARG A 170 0.15 11.04 16.22
C ARG A 170 -0.13 12.50 16.56
N ASP A 171 0.80 13.38 16.21
CA ASP A 171 0.74 14.80 16.48
C ASP A 171 1.57 15.61 15.47
N SER A 172 1.56 16.94 15.62
CA SER A 172 2.35 17.85 14.80
C SER A 172 3.86 17.67 14.95
N ARG A 173 4.35 17.16 16.09
CA ARG A 173 5.79 16.93 16.33
C ARG A 173 6.29 15.76 15.51
N GLU A 174 5.47 14.73 15.33
CA GLU A 174 5.81 13.61 14.46
C GLU A 174 5.93 14.06 12.99
N VAL A 175 5.03 14.91 12.50
CA VAL A 175 5.14 15.51 11.16
C VAL A 175 6.44 16.32 11.03
N ASP A 176 6.76 17.15 12.03
CA ASP A 176 7.99 17.94 12.06
C ASP A 176 9.27 17.08 12.09
N SER A 177 9.27 16.01 12.88
CA SER A 177 10.38 15.05 12.99
C SER A 177 10.68 14.32 11.67
N ARG A 178 9.68 14.21 10.79
CA ARG A 178 9.82 13.66 9.44
C ARG A 178 10.29 14.69 8.41
N GLY A 179 10.67 15.89 8.86
CA GLY A 179 11.23 16.94 8.00
C GLY A 179 10.19 17.79 7.27
N LEU A 180 8.93 17.79 7.72
CA LEU A 180 7.83 18.53 7.10
C LEU A 180 7.33 19.65 8.02
N VAL A 181 6.65 20.63 7.44
CA VAL A 181 5.91 21.64 8.20
C VAL A 181 4.51 21.10 8.51
N PRO A 182 4.09 20.96 9.78
CA PRO A 182 2.74 20.53 10.16
C PRO A 182 1.72 21.65 9.90
N ILE A 183 1.02 21.58 8.76
CA ILE A 183 0.08 22.63 8.36
C ILE A 183 -1.20 22.54 9.18
N THR A 184 -1.90 21.41 9.14
CA THR A 184 -3.11 21.21 9.94
C THR A 184 -3.42 19.73 10.09
N ARG A 185 -4.15 19.39 11.16
CA ARG A 185 -4.84 18.11 11.27
C ARG A 185 -6.09 18.15 10.40
N LEU A 186 -6.29 17.14 9.57
CA LEU A 186 -7.46 17.00 8.68
C LEU A 186 -8.55 16.14 9.29
N PHE A 187 -8.17 15.03 9.92
CA PHE A 187 -9.11 14.10 10.55
C PHE A 187 -8.56 13.64 11.89
N ASP A 188 -9.44 13.59 12.89
CA ASP A 188 -9.14 12.91 14.14
C ASP A 188 -9.05 11.40 13.89
N GLY A 189 -7.96 10.82 14.35
CA GLY A 189 -7.73 9.38 14.26
C GLY A 189 -8.45 8.58 15.34
N GLY A 190 -8.19 7.28 15.35
CA GLY A 190 -8.63 6.37 16.41
C GLY A 190 -9.14 5.06 15.84
N LEU A 191 -9.36 4.09 16.72
CA LEU A 191 -9.94 2.80 16.32
C LEU A 191 -11.45 2.85 16.42
N VAL A 192 -12.13 2.27 15.43
CA VAL A 192 -13.59 2.18 15.41
C VAL A 192 -14.08 0.77 15.23
N LEU A 193 -15.20 0.49 15.88
CA LEU A 193 -16.01 -0.69 15.60
C LEU A 193 -16.99 -0.34 14.49
N LEU A 194 -16.96 -1.13 13.43
CA LEU A 194 -17.86 -1.03 12.31
C LEU A 194 -18.58 -2.36 12.07
N ALA A 195 -19.75 -2.29 11.46
CA ALA A 195 -20.60 -3.44 11.19
C ALA A 195 -21.22 -3.35 9.80
N ASN A 196 -21.49 -4.50 9.19
CA ASN A 196 -22.25 -4.54 7.96
C ASN A 196 -23.73 -4.25 8.26
N GLU A 197 -24.36 -3.39 7.46
CA GLU A 197 -25.75 -2.96 7.69
C GLU A 197 -26.75 -4.13 7.63
N ASP A 198 -26.56 -5.07 6.70
CA ASP A 198 -27.44 -6.24 6.58
C ASP A 198 -27.17 -7.26 7.69
N SER A 199 -25.89 -7.47 8.04
CA SER A 199 -25.52 -8.37 9.14
C SER A 199 -26.11 -7.89 10.46
N LEU A 200 -26.16 -6.57 10.72
CA LEU A 200 -26.84 -6.03 11.91
C LEU A 200 -28.32 -6.44 12.02
N ARG A 201 -28.98 -6.69 10.89
CA ARG A 201 -30.40 -7.08 10.82
C ARG A 201 -30.59 -8.61 10.85
N THR A 202 -29.58 -9.38 10.43
CA THR A 202 -29.73 -10.81 10.09
C THR A 202 -28.87 -11.74 10.93
N VAL A 203 -27.78 -11.25 11.52
CA VAL A 203 -26.80 -12.05 12.28
C VAL A 203 -26.93 -11.76 13.78
N ALA A 204 -27.00 -12.83 14.59
CA ALA A 204 -27.12 -12.75 16.04
C ALA A 204 -25.78 -12.35 16.71
N MET A 205 -25.39 -11.09 16.58
CA MET A 205 -24.13 -10.54 17.13
C MET A 205 -24.26 -9.85 18.50
N GLY A 206 -25.43 -9.96 19.14
CA GLY A 206 -25.75 -9.24 20.38
C GLY A 206 -24.79 -9.51 21.54
N ASP A 207 -24.26 -10.73 21.68
CA ASP A 207 -23.29 -11.04 22.73
C ASP A 207 -21.95 -10.30 22.52
N VAL A 208 -21.43 -10.29 21.29
CA VAL A 208 -20.19 -9.56 20.94
C VAL A 208 -20.37 -8.06 21.17
N LEU A 209 -21.47 -7.49 20.68
CA LEU A 209 -21.75 -6.06 20.85
C LEU A 209 -21.95 -5.68 22.32
N ARG A 210 -22.65 -6.50 23.11
CA ARG A 210 -22.83 -6.28 24.56
C ARG A 210 -21.50 -6.28 25.31
N ARG A 211 -20.56 -7.15 24.93
CA ARG A 211 -19.22 -7.24 25.54
C ARG A 211 -18.33 -6.07 25.16
N LEU A 212 -18.40 -5.59 23.92
CA LEU A 212 -17.61 -4.45 23.44
C LEU A 212 -18.19 -3.09 23.86
N GLY A 213 -19.51 -3.01 24.04
CA GLY A 213 -20.24 -1.77 24.36
C GLY A 213 -19.63 -0.92 25.48
N PRO A 214 -19.26 -1.49 26.64
CA PRO A 214 -18.64 -0.74 27.74
C PRO A 214 -17.31 -0.06 27.39
N TYR A 215 -16.62 -0.50 26.34
CA TYR A 215 -15.34 0.03 25.89
C TYR A 215 -15.47 1.05 24.76
N LEU A 216 -16.69 1.25 24.23
CA LEU A 216 -16.96 2.25 23.21
C LEU A 216 -17.17 3.61 23.86
N GLY A 217 -16.37 4.59 23.44
CA GLY A 217 -16.58 6.00 23.75
C GLY A 217 -17.76 6.60 22.98
N GLY A 218 -18.34 7.68 23.51
CA GLY A 218 -19.43 8.43 22.88
C GLY A 218 -18.93 9.52 21.91
N ASN A 219 -19.59 9.59 20.74
CA ASN A 219 -19.46 10.58 19.66
C ASN A 219 -18.03 10.95 19.20
N VAL A 220 -17.68 10.53 17.98
CA VAL A 220 -16.60 11.17 17.22
C VAL A 220 -17.20 12.38 16.52
N PRO A 221 -16.54 13.56 16.59
CA PRO A 221 -17.03 14.76 15.94
C PRO A 221 -17.29 14.52 14.44
N PRO A 222 -18.27 15.22 13.85
CA PRO A 222 -18.52 15.14 12.42
C PRO A 222 -17.24 15.42 11.63
N ARG A 223 -17.11 14.76 10.47
CA ARG A 223 -16.01 14.93 9.51
C ARG A 223 -16.07 16.32 8.86
N GLU A 224 -15.82 17.37 9.63
CA GLU A 224 -15.69 18.71 9.08
C GLU A 224 -14.23 18.95 8.73
N MET A 225 -13.98 19.19 7.44
CA MET A 225 -12.67 19.68 7.01
C MET A 225 -12.40 21.02 7.70
N PRO A 226 -11.16 21.25 8.17
CA PRO A 226 -10.78 22.53 8.76
C PRO A 226 -11.19 23.68 7.82
N ARG A 227 -11.99 24.62 8.32
CA ARG A 227 -12.37 25.80 7.55
C ARG A 227 -11.23 26.81 7.54
N VAL A 228 -10.94 27.34 6.37
CA VAL A 228 -9.89 28.33 6.14
C VAL A 228 -10.21 29.62 6.92
N THR A 229 -9.28 30.05 7.77
CA THR A 229 -9.42 31.30 8.55
C THR A 229 -8.27 32.28 8.33
N ALA A 230 -7.10 31.83 7.89
CA ALA A 230 -5.97 32.67 7.50
C ALA A 230 -5.15 31.98 6.40
N GLU A 231 -4.64 32.77 5.46
CA GLU A 231 -4.21 32.29 4.16
C GLU A 231 -2.80 32.81 3.81
N ALA A 232 -1.80 31.92 3.90
CA ALA A 232 -0.39 32.19 3.61
C ALA A 232 -0.04 31.89 2.15
N ARG A 233 1.01 32.53 1.62
CA ARG A 233 1.48 32.28 0.25
C ARG A 233 2.38 31.04 0.23
N PHE A 234 1.99 30.01 -0.52
CA PHE A 234 2.85 28.85 -0.80
C PHE A 234 3.93 29.21 -1.83
N GLN A 235 5.17 28.79 -1.57
CA GLN A 235 6.30 28.86 -2.49
C GLN A 235 6.61 27.46 -3.02
N ARG A 236 6.36 27.24 -4.31
CA ARG A 236 6.68 25.97 -4.97
C ARG A 236 8.19 25.83 -5.15
N PHE A 237 8.70 24.65 -4.80
CA PHE A 237 10.08 24.27 -5.09
C PHE A 237 10.28 24.07 -6.59
N SER A 238 11.34 24.67 -7.13
CA SER A 238 11.75 24.47 -8.51
C SER A 238 12.83 23.39 -8.57
N ARG A 239 12.53 22.30 -9.29
CA ARG A 239 13.53 21.25 -9.55
C ARG A 239 14.61 21.75 -10.51
N ASP A 240 15.81 21.22 -10.32
CA ASP A 240 16.84 21.23 -11.36
C ASP A 240 16.38 20.37 -12.55
N GLN A 241 16.21 21.00 -13.71
CA GLN A 241 15.76 20.35 -14.95
C GLN A 241 16.91 19.73 -15.75
N THR A 242 18.15 19.90 -15.30
CA THR A 242 19.35 19.40 -15.98
C THR A 242 19.85 18.08 -15.38
N ALA A 243 19.46 17.78 -14.14
CA ALA A 243 19.80 16.53 -13.47
C ALA A 243 19.04 15.33 -14.06
N VAL A 244 19.72 14.19 -14.12
CA VAL A 244 19.10 12.86 -14.25
C VAL A 244 18.65 12.42 -12.86
N ARG A 245 17.41 11.98 -12.72
CA ARG A 245 16.85 11.55 -11.44
C ARG A 245 16.73 10.04 -11.38
N MET A 246 17.37 9.44 -10.37
CA MET A 246 17.36 8.01 -10.11
C MET A 246 16.62 7.69 -8.79
N ALA A 247 15.68 6.76 -8.84
CA ALA A 247 15.08 6.18 -7.64
C ALA A 247 15.76 4.85 -7.27
N VAL A 248 16.05 4.68 -5.98
CA VAL A 248 16.53 3.41 -5.40
C VAL A 248 15.59 2.95 -4.28
N PRO A 249 15.46 1.64 -4.03
CA PRO A 249 14.41 1.11 -3.18
C PRO A 249 14.73 1.20 -1.69
N ASP A 250 13.73 1.46 -0.86
CA ASP A 250 13.79 1.11 0.57
C ASP A 250 13.30 -0.32 0.84
N GLY A 251 13.37 -0.73 2.11
CA GLY A 251 12.77 -1.98 2.58
C GLY A 251 13.56 -3.23 2.16
N HIS A 252 12.86 -4.32 1.87
CA HIS A 252 13.50 -5.60 1.57
C HIS A 252 14.39 -5.54 0.32
N ALA A 253 13.93 -4.86 -0.74
CA ALA A 253 14.69 -4.69 -1.98
C ALA A 253 15.98 -3.87 -1.81
N GLN A 254 16.05 -3.01 -0.79
CA GLN A 254 17.25 -2.24 -0.46
C GLN A 254 18.44 -3.16 -0.19
N ARG A 255 18.27 -4.26 0.56
CA ARG A 255 19.36 -5.13 1.01
C ARG A 255 20.21 -5.71 -0.12
N HIS A 256 19.62 -5.86 -1.30
CA HIS A 256 20.28 -6.44 -2.47
C HIS A 256 20.76 -5.38 -3.49
N THR A 257 20.31 -4.13 -3.34
CA THR A 257 20.55 -3.08 -4.33
C THR A 257 21.97 -2.49 -4.30
N PRO A 258 22.59 -2.19 -3.14
CA PRO A 258 23.97 -1.72 -3.07
C PRO A 258 24.96 -2.64 -3.77
N ALA A 259 24.77 -3.97 -3.69
CA ALA A 259 25.60 -4.92 -4.42
C ALA A 259 25.45 -4.79 -5.95
N CYS A 260 24.23 -4.56 -6.46
CA CYS A 260 24.01 -4.25 -7.88
C CYS A 260 24.67 -2.94 -8.30
N LEU A 261 24.53 -1.90 -7.47
CA LEU A 261 25.15 -0.59 -7.73
C LEU A 261 26.67 -0.72 -7.78
N ARG A 262 27.29 -1.37 -6.78
CA ARG A 262 28.74 -1.62 -6.73
C ARG A 262 29.24 -2.42 -7.93
N ALA A 263 28.49 -3.42 -8.38
CA ALA A 263 28.82 -4.17 -9.60
C ALA A 263 28.78 -3.29 -10.87
N ALA A 264 27.98 -2.22 -10.88
CA ALA A 264 27.98 -1.19 -11.91
C ALA A 264 29.00 -0.06 -11.64
N GLY A 265 29.81 -0.17 -10.57
CA GLY A 265 30.76 0.85 -10.09
C GLY A 265 30.08 2.10 -9.49
N LEU A 266 28.81 2.01 -9.15
CA LEU A 266 28.04 3.09 -8.53
C LEU A 266 28.05 2.91 -7.01
N GLU A 267 28.26 4.01 -6.30
CA GLU A 267 28.15 4.07 -4.84
C GLU A 267 27.51 5.41 -4.47
N PHE A 268 26.59 5.39 -3.52
CA PHE A 268 25.86 6.57 -3.10
C PHE A 268 26.04 6.75 -1.60
N ASP A 269 26.50 7.94 -1.21
CA ASP A 269 26.70 8.27 0.19
C ASP A 269 25.34 8.32 0.91
N GLY A 270 25.26 7.64 2.05
CA GLY A 270 24.03 7.46 2.81
C GLY A 270 23.04 6.44 2.22
N TYR A 271 23.48 5.47 1.42
CA TYR A 271 22.64 4.34 0.99
C TYR A 271 23.42 3.01 0.97
N ASN A 272 23.09 2.11 1.90
CA ASN A 272 23.74 0.80 2.03
C ASN A 272 22.72 -0.31 2.37
N GLU A 273 23.22 -1.50 2.72
CA GLU A 273 22.39 -2.69 2.94
C GLU A 273 21.57 -2.60 4.25
N ASP A 274 22.05 -1.81 5.22
CA ASP A 274 21.49 -1.68 6.57
C ASP A 274 20.65 -0.42 6.78
N GLY A 275 20.83 0.60 5.94
CA GLY A 275 20.17 1.88 6.14
C GLY A 275 20.35 2.87 4.98
N PHE A 276 19.57 3.94 5.06
CA PHE A 276 19.61 5.00 4.07
C PHE A 276 19.20 6.36 4.64
N VAL A 277 19.63 7.42 3.95
CA VAL A 277 19.00 8.75 3.99
C VAL A 277 18.10 8.90 2.77
N ARG A 278 17.03 9.70 2.87
CA ARG A 278 16.04 9.83 1.77
C ARG A 278 16.64 10.40 0.48
N ARG A 279 17.72 11.18 0.57
CA ARG A 279 18.41 11.83 -0.56
C ARG A 279 19.91 11.51 -0.52
N PRO A 280 20.31 10.29 -0.93
CA PRO A 280 21.71 9.91 -0.99
C PRO A 280 22.47 10.77 -1.99
N THR A 281 23.77 10.98 -1.77
CA THR A 281 24.60 11.78 -2.68
C THR A 281 25.35 10.87 -3.63
N SER A 282 25.31 11.18 -4.93
CA SER A 282 26.13 10.50 -5.94
C SER A 282 27.40 11.31 -6.25
N PRO A 283 28.56 10.66 -6.46
CA PRO A 283 29.75 11.33 -6.98
C PRO A 283 29.64 11.70 -8.47
N LEU A 284 28.61 11.19 -9.18
CA LEU A 284 28.40 11.53 -10.59
C LEU A 284 27.70 12.89 -10.71
N GLU A 285 28.39 13.83 -11.36
CA GLU A 285 27.83 15.14 -11.65
C GLU A 285 26.54 15.02 -12.47
N GLY A 286 25.51 15.77 -12.05
CA GLY A 286 24.20 15.77 -12.71
C GLY A 286 23.31 14.57 -12.36
N LEU A 287 23.69 13.69 -11.43
CA LEU A 287 22.83 12.61 -10.94
C LEU A 287 22.24 12.96 -9.56
N GLN A 288 20.91 12.99 -9.48
CA GLN A 288 20.18 13.08 -8.22
C GLN A 288 19.58 11.72 -7.85
N VAL A 289 19.87 11.24 -6.65
CA VAL A 289 19.37 9.95 -6.14
C VAL A 289 18.36 10.18 -5.03
N LYS A 290 17.28 9.41 -5.04
CA LYS A 290 16.25 9.43 -4.00
C LYS A 290 15.81 8.02 -3.63
N VAL A 291 15.63 7.78 -2.34
CA VAL A 291 15.13 6.50 -1.85
C VAL A 291 13.61 6.54 -1.80
N VAL A 292 12.96 5.62 -2.53
CA VAL A 292 11.51 5.56 -2.71
C VAL A 292 11.02 4.12 -2.47
N ARG A 293 9.76 3.98 -2.07
CA ARG A 293 9.10 2.67 -2.00
C ARG A 293 9.07 2.03 -3.40
N PRO A 294 9.52 0.78 -3.58
CA PRO A 294 9.56 0.12 -4.88
C PRO A 294 8.24 0.16 -5.64
N GLN A 295 7.12 0.02 -4.92
CA GLN A 295 5.76 -0.05 -5.45
C GLN A 295 5.37 1.21 -6.23
N ASP A 296 5.92 2.37 -5.85
CA ASP A 296 5.60 3.65 -6.48
C ASP A 296 6.45 3.91 -7.73
N MET A 297 7.60 3.26 -7.86
CA MET A 297 8.61 3.59 -8.88
C MET A 297 8.15 3.45 -10.33
N PRO A 298 7.43 2.37 -10.75
CA PRO A 298 6.97 2.26 -12.14
C PRO A 298 6.11 3.44 -12.56
N GLN A 299 5.17 3.87 -11.71
CA GLN A 299 4.32 5.02 -11.97
C GLN A 299 5.13 6.32 -11.97
N LEU A 300 6.05 6.49 -11.02
CA LEU A 300 6.89 7.69 -10.92
C LEU A 300 7.80 7.88 -12.14
N VAL A 301 8.35 6.80 -12.68
CA VAL A 301 9.11 6.80 -13.95
C VAL A 301 8.18 7.04 -15.15
N ALA A 302 6.99 6.42 -15.14
CA ALA A 302 5.97 6.62 -16.16
C ALA A 302 5.37 8.04 -16.17
N MET A 303 5.50 8.82 -15.11
CA MET A 303 5.12 10.25 -15.06
C MET A 303 6.30 11.18 -15.37
N GLY A 304 7.52 10.65 -15.54
CA GLY A 304 8.72 11.46 -15.73
C GLY A 304 9.15 12.21 -14.46
N LEU A 305 8.71 11.76 -13.28
CA LEU A 305 9.25 12.28 -12.01
C LEU A 305 10.66 11.72 -11.76
N PHE A 306 10.94 10.52 -12.25
CA PHE A 306 12.28 9.93 -12.31
C PHE A 306 12.57 9.46 -13.74
N ASP A 307 13.84 9.51 -14.13
CA ASP A 307 14.29 9.05 -15.45
C ASP A 307 14.60 7.55 -15.44
N ILE A 308 15.10 7.06 -14.30
CA ILE A 308 15.56 5.68 -14.09
C ILE A 308 15.29 5.25 -12.64
N ALA A 309 15.05 3.97 -12.43
CA ALA A 309 14.91 3.39 -11.09
C ALA A 309 15.39 1.94 -11.02
N ILE A 310 15.76 1.48 -9.83
CA ILE A 310 15.92 0.05 -9.53
C ILE A 310 14.69 -0.42 -8.74
N SER A 311 13.89 -1.31 -9.34
CA SER A 311 12.65 -1.84 -8.75
C SER A 311 12.54 -3.36 -8.97
N GLY A 312 11.39 -3.95 -8.68
CA GLY A 312 11.07 -5.36 -8.95
C GLY A 312 10.44 -5.57 -10.33
N ARG A 313 10.75 -6.69 -11.00
CA ARG A 313 10.13 -7.06 -12.27
C ARG A 313 8.62 -7.27 -12.14
N ASP A 314 8.18 -7.82 -11.03
CA ASP A 314 6.78 -7.96 -10.63
C ASP A 314 6.06 -6.61 -10.58
N LEU A 315 6.68 -5.58 -10.00
CA LEU A 315 6.09 -4.25 -9.89
C LEU A 315 6.01 -3.56 -11.26
N LEU A 316 7.03 -3.76 -12.10
CA LEU A 316 6.96 -3.33 -13.50
C LEU A 316 5.85 -4.07 -14.25
N HIS A 317 5.75 -5.39 -14.09
CA HIS A 317 4.75 -6.21 -14.75
C HIS A 317 3.33 -5.81 -14.34
N GLU A 318 3.07 -5.68 -13.04
CA GLU A 318 1.80 -5.20 -12.49
C GLU A 318 1.41 -3.84 -13.08
N HIS A 319 2.36 -2.89 -13.14
CA HIS A 319 2.12 -1.58 -13.74
C HIS A 319 1.78 -1.68 -15.23
N LEU A 320 2.48 -2.53 -15.99
CA LEU A 320 2.25 -2.70 -17.43
C LEU A 320 0.97 -3.50 -17.74
N CYS A 321 0.56 -4.43 -16.89
CA CYS A 321 -0.75 -5.09 -16.97
C CYS A 321 -1.88 -4.07 -16.79
N ARG A 322 -1.71 -3.13 -15.85
CA ARG A 322 -2.68 -2.04 -15.61
C ARG A 322 -2.64 -0.95 -16.67
N PHE A 323 -1.45 -0.64 -17.18
CA PHE A 323 -1.21 0.43 -18.15
C PHE A 323 -0.34 -0.05 -19.32
N PRO A 324 -0.91 -0.80 -20.29
CA PRO A 324 -0.13 -1.40 -21.39
C PRO A 324 0.60 -0.38 -22.28
N ALA A 325 0.05 0.84 -22.39
CA ALA A 325 0.65 1.94 -23.16
C ALA A 325 1.62 2.80 -22.32
N SER A 326 1.94 2.38 -21.09
CA SER A 326 2.85 3.13 -20.23
C SER A 326 4.24 3.24 -20.88
N PRO A 327 4.87 4.42 -20.84
CA PRO A 327 6.21 4.66 -21.41
C PRO A 327 7.35 4.09 -20.54
N VAL A 328 7.05 3.43 -19.42
CA VAL A 328 8.08 2.76 -18.59
C VAL A 328 8.47 1.43 -19.24
N ALA A 329 9.76 1.14 -19.27
CA ALA A 329 10.27 -0.12 -19.81
C ALA A 329 11.38 -0.69 -18.91
N MET A 330 11.63 -1.99 -19.04
CA MET A 330 12.81 -2.60 -18.44
C MET A 330 14.05 -2.25 -19.27
N ALA A 331 15.06 -1.70 -18.63
CA ALA A 331 16.35 -1.42 -19.24
C ALA A 331 17.33 -2.60 -19.08
N ALA A 332 17.30 -3.26 -17.93
CA ALA A 332 18.11 -4.44 -17.60
C ALA A 332 17.45 -5.27 -16.49
N ASP A 333 17.58 -6.60 -16.55
CA ASP A 333 17.31 -7.50 -15.42
C ASP A 333 18.60 -7.70 -14.64
N LEU A 334 18.60 -7.38 -13.34
CA LEU A 334 19.79 -7.46 -12.49
C LEU A 334 19.98 -8.84 -11.85
N GLY A 335 19.00 -9.74 -11.98
CA GLY A 335 19.13 -11.15 -11.64
C GLY A 335 19.24 -11.49 -10.14
N ARG A 336 19.02 -10.52 -9.23
CA ARG A 336 19.05 -10.74 -7.77
C ARG A 336 17.63 -10.67 -7.17
N ASN A 337 17.51 -11.04 -5.90
CA ASN A 337 16.25 -11.05 -5.16
C ASN A 337 15.16 -11.87 -5.88
N ARG A 338 15.50 -13.13 -6.19
CA ARG A 338 14.68 -14.00 -7.05
C ARG A 338 13.54 -14.64 -6.26
N TYR A 339 12.32 -14.53 -6.76
CA TYR A 339 11.16 -15.27 -6.23
C TYR A 339 10.15 -15.55 -7.33
N ARG A 340 9.16 -16.39 -7.02
CA ARG A 340 8.15 -16.82 -7.99
C ARG A 340 6.77 -16.33 -7.61
N ILE A 341 5.97 -16.00 -8.61
CA ILE A 341 4.57 -15.60 -8.46
C ILE A 341 3.70 -16.62 -9.19
N GLY A 342 2.65 -17.07 -8.51
CA GLY A 342 1.76 -18.10 -9.02
C GLY A 342 0.43 -18.17 -8.28
N PRO A 343 -0.50 -18.98 -8.79
CA PRO A 343 -1.74 -19.28 -8.08
C PRO A 343 -1.44 -20.18 -6.87
N VAL A 344 -1.96 -19.76 -5.73
CA VAL A 344 -1.88 -20.41 -4.44
C VAL A 344 -3.29 -20.84 -4.04
N VAL A 345 -3.41 -22.10 -3.63
CA VAL A 345 -4.66 -22.74 -3.23
C VAL A 345 -4.51 -23.38 -1.85
N ASP A 346 -5.63 -23.76 -1.25
CA ASP A 346 -5.64 -24.59 -0.05
C ASP A 346 -4.89 -25.91 -0.31
N ARG A 347 -4.13 -26.42 0.66
CA ARG A 347 -3.36 -27.66 0.50
C ARG A 347 -4.25 -28.85 0.13
N ALA A 348 -5.48 -28.90 0.63
CA ALA A 348 -6.46 -29.94 0.34
C ALA A 348 -7.17 -29.74 -1.01
N PHE A 349 -6.91 -28.65 -1.74
CA PHE A 349 -7.50 -28.42 -3.06
C PHE A 349 -7.08 -29.54 -4.02
N PRO A 350 -8.02 -30.18 -4.76
CA PRO A 350 -7.78 -31.41 -5.49
C PRO A 350 -7.14 -31.16 -6.88
N ALA A 351 -6.04 -30.41 -6.91
CA ALA A 351 -5.22 -30.16 -8.08
C ALA A 351 -3.76 -29.99 -7.67
N GLU A 352 -2.84 -30.52 -8.48
CA GLU A 352 -1.39 -30.34 -8.29
C GLU A 352 -0.81 -29.36 -9.31
N THR A 353 -1.45 -29.23 -10.48
CA THR A 353 -1.07 -28.27 -11.52
C THR A 353 -2.15 -27.22 -11.73
N THR A 354 -1.77 -26.09 -12.34
CA THR A 354 -2.73 -25.07 -12.77
C THR A 354 -3.69 -25.63 -13.82
N ALA A 355 -3.24 -26.57 -14.67
CA ALA A 355 -4.09 -27.22 -15.66
C ALA A 355 -5.23 -28.03 -15.02
N ASP A 356 -4.93 -28.82 -13.99
CA ASP A 356 -5.93 -29.58 -13.23
C ASP A 356 -6.92 -28.65 -12.52
N ALA A 357 -6.40 -27.56 -11.93
CA ALA A 357 -7.21 -26.58 -11.21
C ALA A 357 -8.19 -25.83 -12.11
N LEU A 358 -7.81 -25.57 -13.38
CA LEU A 358 -8.66 -24.86 -14.32
C LEU A 358 -9.95 -25.61 -14.67
N GLU A 359 -9.91 -26.94 -14.72
CA GLU A 359 -11.13 -27.73 -14.92
C GLU A 359 -12.10 -27.54 -13.77
N ILE A 360 -11.60 -27.51 -12.53
CA ILE A 360 -12.42 -27.28 -11.33
C ILE A 360 -12.99 -25.86 -11.33
N TRP A 361 -12.13 -24.85 -11.52
CA TRP A 361 -12.54 -23.44 -11.45
C TRP A 361 -13.58 -23.07 -12.51
N ARG A 362 -13.46 -23.60 -13.73
CA ARG A 362 -14.45 -23.37 -14.80
C ARG A 362 -15.83 -23.96 -14.49
N ASN A 363 -15.88 -24.98 -13.62
CA ASN A 363 -17.10 -25.71 -13.28
C ASN A 363 -17.71 -25.30 -11.92
N LEU A 364 -17.24 -24.23 -11.26
CA LEU A 364 -17.77 -23.78 -9.96
C LEU A 364 -19.23 -23.31 -9.98
N GLY A 365 -19.78 -22.98 -11.15
CA GLY A 365 -21.14 -22.43 -11.28
C GLY A 365 -21.32 -21.02 -10.69
N ARG A 366 -20.23 -20.36 -10.30
CA ARG A 366 -20.17 -18.98 -9.79
C ARG A 366 -18.85 -18.31 -10.20
N ALA A 367 -18.67 -17.04 -9.83
CA ALA A 367 -17.40 -16.35 -10.05
C ALA A 367 -16.26 -17.05 -9.31
N VAL A 368 -15.13 -17.21 -9.99
CA VAL A 368 -13.85 -17.54 -9.38
C VAL A 368 -13.31 -16.29 -8.69
N ARG A 369 -13.16 -16.35 -7.38
CA ARG A 369 -12.67 -15.24 -6.56
C ARG A 369 -11.15 -15.34 -6.48
N ILE A 370 -10.45 -14.31 -6.92
CA ILE A 370 -8.99 -14.26 -6.92
C ILE A 370 -8.54 -13.10 -6.03
N ALA A 371 -7.92 -13.41 -4.89
CA ALA A 371 -7.28 -12.41 -4.04
C ALA A 371 -5.83 -12.17 -4.51
N SER A 372 -5.37 -10.92 -4.50
CA SER A 372 -3.99 -10.60 -4.92
C SER A 372 -3.54 -9.21 -4.44
N GLU A 373 -2.27 -9.10 -4.02
CA GLU A 373 -1.59 -7.80 -3.91
C GLU A 373 -1.24 -7.21 -5.31
N PHE A 374 -1.28 -8.05 -6.34
CA PHE A 374 -1.03 -7.75 -7.75
C PHE A 374 -2.33 -7.92 -8.56
N PRO A 375 -3.32 -7.02 -8.41
CA PRO A 375 -4.64 -7.20 -9.02
C PRO A 375 -4.59 -7.23 -10.54
N ALA A 376 -3.78 -6.40 -11.20
CA ALA A 376 -3.70 -6.39 -12.67
C ALA A 376 -3.02 -7.64 -13.22
N THR A 377 -2.02 -8.17 -12.50
CA THR A 377 -1.38 -9.45 -12.78
C THR A 377 -2.37 -10.60 -12.59
N ALA A 378 -3.17 -10.58 -11.53
CA ALA A 378 -4.21 -11.59 -11.30
C ALA A 378 -5.30 -11.56 -12.37
N GLU A 379 -5.71 -10.37 -12.83
CA GLU A 379 -6.59 -10.21 -13.97
C GLU A 379 -5.99 -10.79 -15.26
N GLN A 380 -4.70 -10.52 -15.51
CA GLN A 380 -3.99 -11.06 -16.67
C GLN A 380 -3.94 -12.58 -16.62
N PHE A 381 -3.59 -13.16 -15.47
CA PHE A 381 -3.64 -14.61 -15.24
C PHE A 381 -5.03 -15.19 -15.52
N ALA A 382 -6.10 -14.55 -15.03
CA ALA A 382 -7.47 -15.01 -15.28
C ALA A 382 -7.85 -14.99 -16.76
N ARG A 383 -7.41 -13.95 -17.50
CA ARG A 383 -7.64 -13.82 -18.95
C ARG A 383 -6.88 -14.88 -19.73
N ASP A 384 -5.58 -15.04 -19.47
CA ASP A 384 -4.71 -15.99 -20.17
C ASP A 384 -5.11 -17.44 -19.88
N SER A 385 -5.66 -17.68 -18.68
CA SER A 385 -6.18 -18.99 -18.27
C SER A 385 -7.61 -19.24 -18.75
N HIS A 386 -8.25 -18.30 -19.46
CA HIS A 386 -9.64 -18.39 -19.93
C HIS A 386 -10.62 -18.77 -18.81
N LEU A 387 -10.53 -18.11 -17.67
CA LEU A 387 -11.53 -18.23 -16.60
C LEU A 387 -12.79 -17.43 -16.99
N PRO A 388 -13.99 -18.05 -16.99
CA PRO A 388 -15.17 -17.46 -17.63
C PRO A 388 -15.79 -16.30 -16.84
N TYR A 389 -15.79 -16.37 -15.51
CA TYR A 389 -16.35 -15.35 -14.64
C TYR A 389 -15.46 -15.23 -13.41
N THR A 390 -14.79 -14.08 -13.25
CA THR A 390 -13.81 -13.85 -12.18
C THR A 390 -14.13 -12.58 -11.39
N SER A 391 -13.86 -12.63 -10.09
CA SER A 391 -13.93 -11.49 -9.19
C SER A 391 -12.54 -11.29 -8.59
N ILE A 392 -11.88 -10.19 -8.93
CA ILE A 392 -10.59 -9.84 -8.36
C ILE A 392 -10.83 -9.09 -7.04
N ILE A 393 -10.15 -9.54 -6.00
CA ILE A 393 -10.19 -8.97 -4.65
C ILE A 393 -8.80 -8.39 -4.38
N PRO A 394 -8.60 -7.07 -4.59
CA PRO A 394 -7.36 -6.41 -4.21
C PRO A 394 -7.16 -6.52 -2.70
N ILE A 395 -5.97 -6.89 -2.27
CA ILE A 395 -5.60 -7.01 -0.86
C ILE A 395 -4.29 -6.26 -0.60
N ALA A 396 -4.09 -5.80 0.63
CA ALA A 396 -2.88 -5.09 1.04
C ALA A 396 -1.88 -5.97 1.84
N GLY A 397 -2.17 -7.27 1.94
CA GLY A 397 -1.38 -8.29 2.61
C GLY A 397 -2.18 -9.11 3.63
N ALA A 398 -1.47 -9.90 4.44
CA ALA A 398 -2.05 -11.02 5.19
C ALA A 398 -2.82 -11.97 4.25
N SER A 399 -2.25 -12.15 3.06
CA SER A 399 -2.89 -12.73 1.89
C SER A 399 -3.27 -14.19 2.08
N GLU A 400 -2.45 -14.92 2.83
CA GLU A 400 -2.62 -16.35 3.07
C GLU A 400 -3.94 -16.67 3.79
N GLY A 401 -4.53 -15.70 4.50
CA GLY A 401 -5.82 -15.89 5.15
C GLY A 401 -6.98 -16.07 4.16
N PHE A 402 -6.89 -15.52 2.94
CA PHE A 402 -8.05 -15.43 2.01
C PHE A 402 -8.53 -16.75 1.45
N VAL A 403 -7.65 -17.73 1.31
CA VAL A 403 -7.99 -19.02 0.71
C VAL A 403 -8.21 -20.05 1.81
N PRO A 404 -9.25 -20.90 1.72
CA PRO A 404 -10.24 -21.01 0.64
C PRO A 404 -11.56 -20.22 0.84
N GLU A 405 -11.80 -19.63 2.02
CA GLU A 405 -13.13 -19.12 2.36
C GLU A 405 -13.51 -17.85 1.58
N ASP A 406 -12.61 -16.88 1.48
CA ASP A 406 -12.89 -15.57 0.85
C ASP A 406 -12.45 -15.50 -0.60
N ALA A 407 -11.49 -16.33 -0.99
CA ALA A 407 -11.00 -16.46 -2.35
C ALA A 407 -10.77 -17.94 -2.71
N ASP A 408 -10.98 -18.27 -3.97
CA ASP A 408 -10.69 -19.60 -4.51
C ASP A 408 -9.21 -19.73 -4.93
N ILE A 409 -8.59 -18.59 -5.24
CA ILE A 409 -7.20 -18.46 -5.67
C ILE A 409 -6.59 -17.27 -4.95
N LEU A 410 -5.38 -17.44 -4.46
CA LEU A 410 -4.50 -16.35 -4.05
C LEU A 410 -3.39 -16.22 -5.09
N VAL A 411 -3.24 -15.06 -5.74
CA VAL A 411 -2.06 -14.79 -6.59
C VAL A 411 -1.03 -14.06 -5.74
N GLU A 412 0.07 -14.74 -5.41
CA GLU A 412 1.07 -14.22 -4.48
C GLU A 412 2.50 -14.62 -4.88
N GLY A 413 3.45 -13.77 -4.48
CA GLY A 413 4.88 -14.01 -4.61
C GLY A 413 5.45 -14.78 -3.42
N SER A 414 6.32 -15.74 -3.69
CA SER A 414 7.00 -16.51 -2.66
C SER A 414 8.45 -16.82 -3.03
N GLU A 415 9.37 -16.55 -2.11
CA GLU A 415 10.79 -16.85 -2.24
C GLU A 415 11.08 -18.33 -1.91
N THR A 416 10.76 -18.77 -0.69
CA THR A 416 11.06 -20.14 -0.21
C THR A 416 9.85 -21.07 -0.14
N GLY A 417 8.63 -20.54 -0.23
CA GLY A 417 7.39 -21.30 -0.02
C GLY A 417 7.02 -21.52 1.45
N THR A 418 7.88 -21.11 2.39
CA THR A 418 7.69 -21.41 3.82
C THR A 418 6.42 -20.76 4.39
N SER A 419 6.09 -19.52 4.01
CA SER A 419 4.88 -18.83 4.49
C SER A 419 3.60 -19.51 3.99
N ILE A 420 3.54 -19.81 2.69
CA ILE A 420 2.46 -20.56 2.04
C ILE A 420 2.25 -21.89 2.75
N GLN A 421 3.31 -22.66 2.96
CA GLN A 421 3.22 -23.97 3.61
C GLN A 421 2.80 -23.89 5.09
N ALA A 422 3.28 -22.89 5.83
CA ALA A 422 2.95 -22.69 7.23
C ALA A 422 1.46 -22.37 7.43
N ASN A 423 0.82 -21.74 6.43
CA ASN A 423 -0.62 -21.42 6.43
C ASN A 423 -1.49 -22.52 5.81
N GLY A 424 -0.94 -23.72 5.56
CA GLY A 424 -1.73 -24.82 4.99
C GLY A 424 -2.10 -24.63 3.52
N LEU A 425 -1.34 -23.83 2.79
CA LEU A 425 -1.53 -23.59 1.37
C LEU A 425 -0.49 -24.33 0.53
N LYS A 426 -0.71 -24.36 -0.80
CA LYS A 426 0.26 -24.79 -1.82
C LYS A 426 0.19 -23.88 -3.05
N MET A 427 1.35 -23.56 -3.61
CA MET A 427 1.45 -22.90 -4.93
C MET A 427 1.38 -23.99 -6.01
N LEU A 428 0.57 -23.76 -7.05
CA LEU A 428 0.55 -24.60 -8.26
C LEU A 428 1.68 -24.14 -9.20
N ASP A 429 1.45 -24.09 -10.52
CA ASP A 429 2.49 -23.70 -11.48
C ASP A 429 2.71 -22.17 -11.44
N PRO A 430 3.90 -21.68 -11.03
CA PRO A 430 4.20 -20.26 -11.06
C PRO A 430 4.30 -19.78 -12.52
N PHE A 431 3.63 -18.68 -12.83
CA PHE A 431 3.63 -18.08 -14.18
C PHE A 431 4.68 -16.99 -14.34
N MET A 432 5.29 -16.53 -13.25
CA MET A 432 6.31 -15.48 -13.29
C MET A 432 7.44 -15.73 -12.30
N GLU A 433 8.67 -15.50 -12.75
CA GLU A 433 9.83 -15.29 -11.89
C GLU A 433 10.13 -13.79 -11.84
N SER A 434 10.24 -13.25 -10.62
CA SER A 434 10.61 -11.85 -10.37
C SER A 434 12.03 -11.77 -9.82
N THR A 435 12.72 -10.71 -10.24
CA THR A 435 14.06 -10.30 -9.78
C THR A 435 14.06 -8.78 -9.69
N ASN A 436 15.12 -8.21 -9.12
CA ASN A 436 15.36 -6.78 -9.26
C ASN A 436 15.73 -6.41 -10.70
N CYS A 437 15.23 -5.27 -11.17
CA CYS A 437 15.49 -4.77 -12.51
C CYS A 437 15.69 -3.25 -12.52
N VAL A 438 16.34 -2.79 -13.57
CA VAL A 438 16.43 -1.37 -13.90
C VAL A 438 15.25 -1.04 -14.80
N ILE A 439 14.48 -0.05 -14.41
CA ILE A 439 13.40 0.51 -15.21
C ILE A 439 13.73 1.95 -15.59
N TRP A 440 13.24 2.38 -16.75
CA TRP A 440 13.46 3.73 -17.26
C TRP A 440 12.28 4.20 -18.09
N ARG A 441 12.25 5.49 -18.36
CA ARG A 441 11.23 6.10 -19.22
C ARG A 441 11.68 6.13 -20.68
N ARG A 442 10.82 5.70 -21.61
CA ARG A 442 11.01 5.79 -23.06
C ARG A 442 9.80 6.47 -23.74
N PRO A 443 9.99 7.61 -24.44
CA PRO A 443 11.24 8.36 -24.61
C PRO A 443 11.71 9.05 -23.32
N PRO A 444 13.02 9.33 -23.15
CA PRO A 444 13.54 10.09 -22.01
C PRO A 444 12.90 11.47 -21.86
N VAL A 445 12.77 11.95 -20.62
CA VAL A 445 12.30 13.32 -20.30
C VAL A 445 13.46 14.24 -19.91
N THR A 446 14.49 13.71 -19.24
CA THR A 446 15.72 14.47 -18.99
C THR A 446 16.38 14.99 -20.26
N LYS A 447 16.97 16.18 -20.15
CA LYS A 447 17.82 16.77 -21.21
C LYS A 447 19.20 16.11 -21.25
N ASN A 448 19.66 15.50 -20.16
CA ASN A 448 20.95 14.84 -20.06
C ASN A 448 20.87 13.36 -20.45
N VAL A 449 20.43 13.11 -21.69
CA VAL A 449 20.36 11.77 -22.28
C VAL A 449 21.72 11.04 -22.26
N PRO A 450 22.88 11.69 -22.48
CA PRO A 450 24.18 11.03 -22.37
C PRO A 450 24.43 10.40 -20.99
N LEU A 451 24.14 11.11 -19.89
CA LEU A 451 24.29 10.56 -18.55
C LEU A 451 23.30 9.42 -18.29
N LEU A 452 22.04 9.55 -18.72
CA LEU A 452 21.05 8.48 -18.59
C LEU A 452 21.51 7.19 -19.30
N ASN A 453 21.98 7.31 -20.55
CA ASN A 453 22.49 6.16 -21.31
C ASN A 453 23.73 5.57 -20.64
N HIS A 454 24.66 6.41 -20.17
CA HIS A 454 25.84 5.94 -19.43
C HIS A 454 25.47 5.14 -18.18
N LEU A 455 24.47 5.56 -17.41
CA LEU A 455 23.98 4.82 -16.24
C LEU A 455 23.36 3.47 -16.65
N VAL A 456 22.53 3.46 -17.69
CA VAL A 456 21.91 2.24 -18.21
C VAL A 456 22.97 1.25 -18.68
N ASP A 457 23.98 1.70 -19.41
CA ASP A 457 25.05 0.86 -19.94
C ASP A 457 25.90 0.25 -18.81
N ARG A 458 26.22 1.04 -17.78
CA ARG A 458 26.92 0.53 -16.58
C ARG A 458 26.12 -0.53 -15.85
N LEU A 459 24.82 -0.29 -15.66
CA LEU A 459 23.95 -1.25 -14.99
C LEU A 459 23.77 -2.52 -15.83
N ARG A 460 23.66 -2.42 -17.16
CA ARG A 460 23.64 -3.59 -18.07
C ARG A 460 24.93 -4.38 -18.01
N ALA A 461 26.07 -3.71 -18.04
CA ALA A 461 27.38 -4.35 -17.98
C ALA A 461 27.57 -5.14 -16.68
N SER A 462 27.02 -4.64 -15.55
CA SER A 462 27.11 -5.31 -14.25
C SER A 462 26.49 -6.70 -14.22
N VAL A 463 25.49 -6.95 -15.09
CA VAL A 463 24.81 -8.24 -15.24
C VAL A 463 25.72 -9.25 -15.94
N ALA A 464 26.52 -8.80 -16.91
CA ALA A 464 27.44 -9.68 -17.66
C ALA A 464 28.68 -10.06 -16.84
N SER A 465 29.11 -9.19 -15.92
CA SER A 465 30.27 -9.42 -15.04
C SER A 465 29.94 -10.18 -13.76
N GLY A 466 28.67 -10.20 -13.35
CA GLY A 466 28.19 -10.97 -12.21
C GLY A 466 27.71 -12.34 -12.66
N GLY A 467 28.57 -13.35 -12.58
CA GLY A 467 28.13 -14.75 -12.65
C GLY A 467 27.03 -15.04 -11.61
N PRO A 468 26.19 -16.08 -11.81
CA PRO A 468 25.11 -16.37 -10.88
C PRO A 468 25.65 -16.52 -9.47
N ALA A 469 25.04 -15.78 -8.53
CA ALA A 469 25.28 -15.93 -7.10
C ALA A 469 24.78 -17.30 -6.61
#